data_AF-A0AAV0KFS9-F1
#
_entry.id   AF-A0AAV0KFS9-F1
#
_cell.length_a   1.000
_cell.length_b   1.000
_cell.length_c   1.000
_cell.angle_alpha   90.00
_cell.angle_beta   90.00
_cell.angle_gamma   90.00
#
_symmetry.space_group_name_H-M   'P 1'
#
loop_
_entity.id
_entity.type
_entity.pdbx_description
1 polymer ?
#
loop_
_entity_poly.entity_id
_entity_poly.type
_entity_poly.pdbx_seq_one_letter_code
_entity_poly.pdbx_strand_id
1 'polypeptide(L)'
;MNQRRHFSFSSLLLLLLLLLSPAVVLGECEADDNSDRDRATALKYKLVALASILLAGTIGVCLPVVAQKKIPALHPDKNVFFLVKAFAAGVILSTGFIHVFPDAFESLTSPCLPEKPWGDFPFAGFIAMVAAMGTLAIDSFATSYYTRAHGKNCEDGKDGGGGDLEATDGGGGGGGHVHVHTHATHGHSHGAISAGASSDEAQLTRHRVISQVLEVGIVVHSVIIGISLGASESPKTIRPLVAALTFHQFFEGMGLGGCIAQAKFKARVVAWMSVFFSLTTPLGIAIGFAISNVYKENSPTALIMEGVFNAASSGILIYMALVDMLAADFMNPKVQASGRLQIGVQISLLLGSGFMSLLAKWA
;
A
#
# COMPACT_ATOMS: atom_id res chain seq x y z
N MET A 1 -7.63 -33.64 -6.26
CA MET A 1 -8.49 -32.50 -6.69
C MET A 1 -8.61 -31.52 -5.53
N ASN A 2 -7.67 -30.59 -5.38
CA ASN A 2 -7.88 -29.44 -4.50
C ASN A 2 -7.11 -28.25 -5.06
N GLN A 3 -7.66 -27.71 -6.14
CA GLN A 3 -7.22 -26.49 -6.77
C GLN A 3 -7.63 -25.35 -5.83
N ARG A 4 -6.82 -25.07 -4.81
CA ARG A 4 -6.89 -23.81 -4.07
C ARG A 4 -6.69 -22.72 -5.11
N ARG A 5 -7.79 -22.12 -5.55
CA ARG A 5 -7.80 -20.89 -6.34
C ARG A 5 -7.16 -19.81 -5.49
N HIS A 6 -5.83 -19.76 -5.51
CA HIS A 6 -5.13 -18.52 -5.26
C HIS A 6 -5.70 -17.56 -6.29
N PHE A 7 -6.50 -16.59 -5.82
CA PHE A 7 -6.82 -15.42 -6.60
C PHE A 7 -5.47 -14.81 -6.98
N SER A 8 -4.98 -15.14 -8.17
CA SER A 8 -3.59 -14.90 -8.51
C SER A 8 -3.43 -13.40 -8.59
N PHE A 9 -2.49 -12.84 -7.83
CA PHE A 9 -2.05 -11.45 -7.96
C PHE A 9 -1.83 -11.08 -9.44
N SER A 10 -1.33 -12.04 -10.23
CA SER A 10 -1.21 -11.94 -11.68
C SER A 10 -2.54 -11.70 -12.38
N SER A 11 -3.67 -12.24 -11.93
CA SER A 11 -5.00 -12.06 -12.53
C SER A 11 -5.63 -10.71 -12.18
N LEU A 12 -5.37 -10.16 -10.98
CA LEU A 12 -5.83 -8.82 -10.58
C LEU A 12 -5.00 -7.74 -11.27
N LEU A 13 -3.68 -7.95 -11.35
CA LEU A 13 -2.75 -7.10 -12.09
C LEU A 13 -3.02 -7.14 -13.60
N LEU A 14 -3.34 -8.30 -14.17
CA LEU A 14 -3.75 -8.42 -15.58
C LEU A 14 -5.09 -7.70 -15.83
N LEU A 15 -6.03 -7.75 -14.88
CA LEU A 15 -7.30 -7.03 -14.96
C LEU A 15 -7.09 -5.51 -14.85
N LEU A 16 -6.17 -5.06 -14.00
CA LEU A 16 -5.80 -3.65 -13.83
C LEU A 16 -5.04 -3.13 -15.07
N LEU A 17 -4.11 -3.92 -15.62
CA LEU A 17 -3.42 -3.65 -16.89
C LEU A 17 -4.39 -3.65 -18.09
N LEU A 18 -5.42 -4.50 -18.08
CA LEU A 18 -6.52 -4.49 -19.07
C LEU A 18 -7.42 -3.27 -18.92
N LEU A 19 -7.62 -2.75 -17.70
CA LEU A 19 -8.31 -1.48 -17.44
C LEU A 19 -7.45 -0.25 -17.81
N LEU A 20 -6.13 -0.38 -17.73
CA LEU A 20 -5.11 0.60 -18.16
C LEU A 20 -4.77 0.48 -19.66
N SER A 21 -5.51 -0.33 -20.43
CA SER A 21 -5.44 -0.26 -21.88
C SER A 21 -5.61 1.21 -22.27
N PRO A 22 -4.67 1.83 -22.98
CA PRO A 22 -4.85 3.19 -23.44
C PRO A 22 -5.97 3.14 -24.47
N ALA A 23 -7.22 3.34 -24.01
CA ALA A 23 -8.24 3.85 -24.86
C ALA A 23 -7.66 5.14 -25.41
N VAL A 24 -7.32 5.15 -26.69
CA VAL A 24 -6.75 6.31 -27.37
C VAL A 24 -7.67 7.48 -27.11
N VAL A 25 -7.26 8.37 -26.19
CA VAL A 25 -8.13 9.46 -25.76
C VAL A 25 -7.97 10.61 -26.74
N LEU A 26 -8.88 10.64 -27.72
CA LEU A 26 -9.11 11.79 -28.58
C LEU A 26 -10.15 12.68 -27.91
N GLY A 27 -9.69 13.69 -27.18
CA GLY A 27 -10.55 14.79 -26.72
C GLY A 27 -9.82 16.11 -26.96
N GLU A 28 -10.49 17.03 -27.66
CA GLU A 28 -9.96 18.38 -27.89
C GLU A 28 -10.36 19.27 -26.71
N CYS A 29 -9.38 19.61 -25.87
CA CYS A 29 -9.40 20.80 -25.05
C CYS A 29 -8.12 21.58 -25.38
N GLU A 30 -8.24 22.70 -26.07
CA GLU A 30 -7.10 23.57 -26.37
C GLU A 30 -6.90 24.56 -25.21
N ALA A 31 -5.98 24.24 -24.32
CA ALA A 31 -5.25 25.25 -23.57
C ALA A 31 -3.86 25.33 -24.20
N ASP A 32 -3.67 26.37 -25.01
CA ASP A 32 -2.40 26.72 -25.64
C ASP A 32 -1.39 27.14 -24.54
N ASP A 33 -0.30 26.40 -24.40
CA ASP A 33 0.93 26.97 -23.85
C ASP A 33 2.09 26.64 -24.80
N ASN A 34 2.44 27.67 -25.58
CA ASN A 34 3.35 27.61 -26.70
C ASN A 34 4.78 28.00 -26.28
N SER A 35 5.29 27.42 -25.19
CA SER A 35 6.67 27.70 -24.77
C SER A 35 7.43 26.47 -24.24
N ASP A 36 8.52 26.14 -24.93
CA ASP A 36 9.56 25.15 -24.58
C ASP A 36 9.32 23.64 -24.83
N ARG A 37 8.84 23.28 -26.03
CA ARG A 37 8.89 21.89 -26.53
C ARG A 37 10.23 21.56 -27.18
N ASP A 38 11.27 21.30 -26.37
CA ASP A 38 12.52 20.69 -26.86
C ASP A 38 12.47 19.16 -26.71
N ARG A 39 12.00 18.50 -27.77
CA ARG A 39 11.87 17.03 -27.83
C ARG A 39 13.19 16.29 -27.62
N ALA A 40 14.32 16.84 -28.10
CA ALA A 40 15.62 16.18 -27.97
C ALA A 40 16.13 16.22 -26.52
N THR A 41 15.93 17.34 -25.83
CA THR A 41 16.28 17.48 -24.42
C THR A 41 15.28 16.74 -23.53
N ALA A 42 13.98 16.77 -23.83
CA ALA A 42 12.97 15.97 -23.15
C ALA A 42 13.28 14.47 -23.23
N LEU A 43 13.70 13.97 -24.40
CA LEU A 43 14.12 12.58 -24.57
C LEU A 43 15.28 12.20 -23.64
N LYS A 44 16.31 13.06 -23.52
CA LYS A 44 17.43 12.82 -22.61
C LYS A 44 16.95 12.71 -21.17
N TYR A 45 16.07 13.61 -20.72
CA TYR A 45 15.53 13.55 -19.36
C TYR A 45 14.65 12.32 -19.13
N LYS A 46 13.85 11.88 -20.11
CA LYS A 46 13.07 10.63 -20.03
C LYS A 46 13.96 9.39 -19.88
N LEU A 47 15.06 9.32 -20.63
CA LEU A 47 16.03 8.22 -20.50
C LEU A 47 16.75 8.23 -19.15
N VAL A 48 17.10 9.42 -18.64
CA VAL A 48 17.65 9.57 -17.29
C VAL A 48 16.63 9.13 -16.24
N ALA A 49 15.37 9.54 -16.37
CA ALA A 49 14.28 9.14 -15.48
C ALA A 49 14.08 7.62 -15.45
N LEU A 50 14.02 6.99 -16.62
CA LEU A 50 13.92 5.53 -16.74
C LEU A 50 15.04 4.83 -15.95
N ALA A 51 16.29 5.25 -16.16
CA ALA A 51 17.43 4.64 -15.50
C ALA A 51 17.46 4.92 -13.99
N SER A 52 17.22 6.17 -13.58
CA SER A 52 17.30 6.57 -12.17
C SER A 52 16.18 5.97 -11.33
N ILE A 53 14.93 5.99 -11.82
CA ILE A 53 13.76 5.43 -11.13
C ILE A 53 13.88 3.90 -11.04
N LEU A 54 14.29 3.23 -12.12
CA LEU A 54 14.50 1.77 -12.10
C LEU A 54 15.55 1.38 -11.06
N LEU A 55 16.70 2.06 -11.07
CA LEU A 55 17.80 1.77 -10.15
C LEU A 55 17.38 2.07 -8.70
N ALA A 56 16.82 3.26 -8.45
CA ALA A 56 16.36 3.68 -7.14
C ALA A 56 15.27 2.76 -6.59
N GLY A 57 14.26 2.40 -7.41
CA GLY A 57 13.21 1.48 -7.02
C GLY A 57 13.74 0.08 -6.71
N THR A 58 14.63 -0.45 -7.56
CA THR A 58 15.25 -1.77 -7.34
C THR A 58 16.06 -1.79 -6.05
N ILE A 59 16.89 -0.78 -5.80
CA ILE A 59 17.66 -0.68 -4.55
C ILE A 59 16.71 -0.51 -3.38
N GLY A 60 15.71 0.37 -3.47
CA GLY A 60 14.74 0.64 -2.43
C GLY A 60 14.03 -0.62 -1.95
N VAL A 61 13.46 -1.40 -2.86
CA VAL A 61 12.73 -2.64 -2.49
C VAL A 61 13.65 -3.77 -2.05
N CYS A 62 14.83 -3.91 -2.67
CA CYS A 62 15.75 -4.99 -2.34
C CYS A 62 16.52 -4.74 -1.04
N LEU A 63 16.77 -3.48 -0.66
CA LEU A 63 17.61 -3.14 0.47
C LEU A 63 17.07 -3.72 1.78
N PRO A 64 15.81 -3.52 2.21
CA PRO A 64 15.30 -4.12 3.44
C PRO A 64 15.29 -5.66 3.38
N VAL A 65 14.97 -6.23 2.22
CA VAL A 65 14.86 -7.68 2.00
C VAL A 65 16.21 -8.40 2.12
N VAL A 66 17.27 -7.80 1.59
CA VAL A 66 18.64 -8.34 1.64
C VAL A 66 19.33 -7.95 2.95
N ALA A 67 19.16 -6.71 3.40
CA ALA A 67 19.81 -6.18 4.59
C ALA A 67 19.39 -6.94 5.85
N GLN A 68 18.12 -7.36 5.99
CA GLN A 68 17.70 -8.18 7.13
C GLN A 68 18.49 -9.50 7.26
N LYS A 69 19.02 -10.04 6.15
CA LYS A 69 19.78 -11.31 6.13
C LYS A 69 21.27 -11.10 6.31
N LYS A 70 21.82 -9.97 5.84
CA LYS A 70 23.26 -9.71 5.77
C LYS A 70 23.79 -8.71 6.79
N ILE A 71 22.92 -7.82 7.29
CA ILE A 71 23.30 -6.69 8.15
C ILE A 71 22.56 -6.85 9.49
N PRO A 72 23.25 -7.26 10.57
CA PRO A 72 22.63 -7.49 11.88
C PRO A 72 21.91 -6.26 12.46
N ALA A 73 22.32 -5.04 12.07
CA ALA A 73 21.72 -3.78 12.51
C ALA A 73 20.37 -3.46 11.84
N LEU A 74 20.09 -4.03 10.66
CA LEU A 74 18.84 -3.83 9.89
C LEU A 74 17.89 -5.02 9.99
N HIS A 75 18.13 -5.92 10.94
CA HIS A 75 17.17 -6.97 11.29
C HIS A 75 15.87 -6.31 11.80
N PRO A 76 14.68 -6.84 11.45
CA PRO A 76 13.38 -6.26 11.84
C PRO A 76 13.21 -5.96 13.35
N ASP A 77 13.99 -6.64 14.20
CA ASP A 77 13.95 -6.47 15.66
C ASP A 77 14.87 -5.37 16.19
N LYS A 78 15.57 -4.62 15.33
CA LYS A 78 16.55 -3.60 15.74
C LYS A 78 15.96 -2.19 15.65
N ASN A 79 16.44 -1.31 16.53
CA ASN A 79 15.97 0.08 16.62
C ASN A 79 16.14 0.84 15.29
N VAL A 80 17.22 0.59 14.55
CA VAL A 80 17.47 1.23 13.25
C VAL A 80 16.41 0.86 12.21
N PHE A 81 15.90 -0.37 12.23
CA PHE A 81 14.82 -0.78 11.33
C PHE A 81 13.56 0.06 11.54
N PHE A 82 13.14 0.28 12.80
CA PHE A 82 11.99 1.13 13.12
C PHE A 82 12.20 2.59 12.69
N LEU A 83 13.41 3.13 12.86
CA LEU A 83 13.73 4.50 12.43
C LEU A 83 13.64 4.66 10.91
N VAL A 84 14.24 3.74 10.15
CA VAL A 84 14.22 3.77 8.67
C VAL A 84 12.80 3.54 8.15
N LYS A 85 12.06 2.58 8.73
CA LYS A 85 10.68 2.29 8.33
C LYS A 85 9.75 3.48 8.61
N ALA A 86 9.92 4.18 9.73
CA ALA A 86 9.14 5.39 10.02
C ALA A 86 9.49 6.57 9.11
N PHE A 87 10.76 6.72 8.73
CA PHE A 87 11.15 7.70 7.71
C PHE A 87 10.45 7.40 6.37
N ALA A 88 10.51 6.16 5.91
CA ALA A 88 9.85 5.73 4.68
C ALA A 88 8.33 5.92 4.75
N ALA A 89 7.70 5.60 5.89
CA ALA A 89 6.28 5.87 6.12
C ALA A 89 5.93 7.36 6.03
N GLY A 90 6.80 8.25 6.54
CA GLY A 90 6.63 9.69 6.39
C GLY A 90 6.71 10.17 4.94
N VAL A 91 7.66 9.63 4.17
CA VAL A 91 7.75 9.91 2.72
C VAL A 91 6.48 9.44 2.00
N ILE A 92 5.99 8.22 2.26
CA ILE A 92 4.76 7.69 1.67
C ILE A 92 3.54 8.55 2.06
N LEU A 93 3.43 8.91 3.34
CA LEU A 93 2.33 9.74 3.84
C LEU A 93 2.29 11.11 3.15
N SER A 94 3.46 11.75 3.05
CA SER A 94 3.61 13.04 2.38
C SER A 94 3.39 12.93 0.87
N THR A 95 3.82 11.84 0.24
CA THR A 95 3.51 11.54 -1.17
C THR A 95 2.00 11.48 -1.38
N GLY A 96 1.29 10.70 -0.57
CA GLY A 96 -0.16 10.59 -0.61
C GLY A 96 -0.86 11.95 -0.48
N PHE A 97 -0.52 12.76 0.52
CA PHE A 97 -1.22 14.02 0.82
C PHE A 97 -0.79 15.24 0.00
N ILE A 98 0.51 15.37 -0.31
CA ILE A 98 1.10 16.60 -0.86
C ILE A 98 1.39 16.49 -2.35
N HIS A 99 1.61 15.28 -2.87
CA HIS A 99 1.88 15.07 -4.28
C HIS A 99 0.66 14.50 -5.00
N VAL A 100 0.21 13.30 -4.61
CA VAL A 100 -0.80 12.56 -5.37
C VAL A 100 -2.20 13.14 -5.19
N PHE A 101 -2.55 13.56 -3.99
CA PHE A 101 -3.89 14.07 -3.71
C PHE A 101 -4.19 15.40 -4.41
N PRO A 102 -3.28 16.41 -4.39
CA PRO A 102 -3.50 17.66 -5.12
C PRO A 102 -3.60 17.44 -6.62
N ASP A 103 -2.74 16.60 -7.22
CA ASP A 103 -2.81 16.26 -8.66
C ASP A 103 -4.18 15.67 -9.04
N ALA A 104 -4.77 14.87 -8.14
CA ALA A 104 -6.12 14.33 -8.34
C ALA A 104 -7.20 15.42 -8.31
N PHE A 105 -7.07 16.41 -7.42
CA PHE A 105 -7.96 17.57 -7.41
C PHE A 105 -7.81 18.38 -8.69
N GLU A 106 -6.58 18.75 -9.06
CA GLU A 106 -6.32 19.56 -10.26
C GLU A 106 -6.86 18.90 -11.53
N SER A 107 -6.72 17.58 -11.64
CA SER A 107 -7.26 16.81 -12.77
C SER A 107 -8.80 16.80 -12.78
N LEU A 108 -9.44 16.51 -11.65
CA LEU A 108 -10.91 16.40 -11.56
C LEU A 108 -11.63 17.74 -11.49
N THR A 109 -10.93 18.84 -11.19
CA THR A 109 -11.49 20.20 -11.22
C THR A 109 -10.94 21.04 -12.37
N SER A 110 -10.33 20.40 -13.35
CA SER A 110 -9.78 21.08 -14.52
C SER A 110 -10.88 21.82 -15.29
N PRO A 111 -10.61 23.04 -15.82
CA PRO A 111 -11.53 23.77 -16.69
C PRO A 111 -11.93 23.02 -17.97
N CYS A 112 -11.17 21.98 -18.34
CA CYS A 112 -11.48 21.11 -19.47
C CYS A 112 -12.60 20.09 -19.17
N LEU A 113 -13.09 20.02 -17.93
CA LEU A 113 -14.23 19.19 -17.53
C LEU A 113 -15.51 20.03 -17.40
N PRO A 114 -16.68 19.45 -17.70
CA PRO A 114 -17.94 20.16 -17.48
C PRO A 114 -18.15 20.45 -16.00
N GLU A 115 -18.62 21.66 -15.68
CA GLU A 115 -18.88 22.14 -14.32
C GLU A 115 -19.74 21.16 -13.52
N LYS A 116 -20.70 20.49 -14.18
CA LYS A 116 -21.47 19.39 -13.61
C LYS A 116 -21.09 18.06 -14.25
N PRO A 117 -20.80 17.00 -13.47
CA PRO A 117 -20.80 16.95 -12.01
C PRO A 117 -19.48 17.43 -11.36
N TRP A 118 -18.40 17.59 -12.13
CA TRP A 118 -17.03 17.59 -11.63
C TRP A 118 -16.63 18.80 -10.77
N GLY A 119 -17.17 19.99 -11.06
CA GLY A 119 -16.95 21.20 -10.27
C GLY A 119 -17.88 21.33 -9.05
N ASP A 120 -19.03 20.64 -9.05
CA ASP A 120 -20.05 20.73 -8.00
C ASP A 120 -19.72 19.88 -6.75
N PHE A 121 -18.83 18.88 -6.86
CA PHE A 121 -18.56 17.92 -5.79
C PHE A 121 -17.07 17.53 -5.75
N PRO A 122 -16.45 17.43 -4.55
CA PRO A 122 -15.03 17.06 -4.41
C PRO A 122 -14.81 15.56 -4.65
N PHE A 123 -14.91 15.12 -5.90
CA PHE A 123 -14.74 13.72 -6.29
C PHE A 123 -13.40 13.14 -5.88
N ALA A 124 -12.32 13.91 -5.97
CA ALA A 124 -10.99 13.46 -5.54
C ALA A 124 -11.01 13.03 -4.06
N GLY A 125 -11.53 13.89 -3.18
CA GLY A 125 -11.66 13.57 -1.75
C GLY A 125 -12.60 12.41 -1.46
N PHE A 126 -13.73 12.34 -2.16
CA PHE A 126 -14.67 11.22 -2.01
C PHE A 126 -14.05 9.88 -2.41
N ILE A 127 -13.38 9.82 -3.57
CA ILE A 127 -12.73 8.60 -4.07
C ILE A 127 -11.59 8.18 -3.14
N ALA A 128 -10.76 9.11 -2.69
CA ALA A 128 -9.69 8.82 -1.73
C ALA A 128 -10.24 8.24 -0.42
N MET A 129 -11.31 8.82 0.12
CA MET A 129 -11.97 8.31 1.32
C MET A 129 -12.53 6.90 1.11
N VAL A 130 -13.25 6.66 0.00
CA VAL A 130 -13.80 5.34 -0.33
C VAL A 130 -12.68 4.31 -0.51
N ALA A 131 -11.58 4.68 -1.15
CA ALA A 131 -10.42 3.81 -1.32
C ALA A 131 -9.76 3.46 0.02
N ALA A 132 -9.59 4.44 0.93
CA ALA A 132 -9.08 4.19 2.28
C ALA A 132 -10.02 3.27 3.08
N MET A 133 -11.34 3.50 3.05
CA MET A 133 -12.34 2.65 3.69
C MET A 133 -12.36 1.24 3.11
N GLY A 134 -12.26 1.11 1.78
CA GLY A 134 -12.18 -0.17 1.09
C GLY A 134 -10.93 -0.94 1.49
N THR A 135 -9.82 -0.24 1.66
CA THR A 135 -8.55 -0.83 2.11
C THR A 135 -8.67 -1.37 3.54
N LEU A 136 -9.23 -0.58 4.46
CA LEU A 136 -9.55 -1.02 5.82
C LEU A 136 -10.48 -2.25 5.82
N ALA A 137 -11.49 -2.26 4.96
CA ALA A 137 -12.41 -3.38 4.84
C ALA A 137 -11.65 -4.65 4.41
N ILE A 138 -10.77 -4.56 3.41
CA ILE A 138 -9.94 -5.68 2.96
C ILE A 138 -9.07 -6.22 4.10
N ASP A 139 -8.36 -5.35 4.83
CA ASP A 139 -7.51 -5.77 5.94
C ASP A 139 -8.30 -6.45 7.06
N SER A 140 -9.46 -5.88 7.41
CA SER A 140 -10.33 -6.39 8.45
C SER A 140 -10.94 -7.74 8.07
N PHE A 141 -11.49 -7.85 6.85
CA PHE A 141 -12.08 -9.10 6.36
C PHE A 141 -11.04 -10.19 6.16
N ALA A 142 -9.86 -9.85 5.64
CA ALA A 142 -8.78 -10.83 5.51
C ALA A 142 -8.39 -11.35 6.90
N THR A 143 -8.10 -10.45 7.85
CA THR A 143 -7.75 -10.83 9.23
C THR A 143 -8.82 -11.70 9.88
N SER A 144 -10.10 -11.32 9.75
CA SER A 144 -11.23 -12.06 10.31
C SER A 144 -11.40 -13.44 9.68
N TYR A 145 -11.34 -13.53 8.34
CA TYR A 145 -11.45 -14.80 7.62
C TYR A 145 -10.35 -15.78 8.03
N TYR A 146 -9.10 -15.33 8.11
CA TYR A 146 -7.98 -16.17 8.51
C TYR A 146 -8.07 -16.60 9.98
N THR A 147 -8.48 -15.70 10.86
CA THR A 147 -8.67 -16.03 12.29
C THR A 147 -9.77 -17.09 12.46
N ARG A 148 -10.89 -16.96 11.73
CA ARG A 148 -12.02 -17.91 11.80
C ARG A 148 -11.74 -19.26 11.14
N ALA A 149 -11.08 -19.26 9.98
CA ALA A 149 -10.71 -20.50 9.28
C ALA A 149 -9.74 -21.36 10.11
N HIS A 150 -8.87 -20.73 10.90
CA HIS A 150 -7.97 -21.45 11.80
C HIS A 150 -8.60 -21.82 13.14
N GLY A 151 -9.56 -21.04 13.66
CA GLY A 151 -10.36 -21.45 14.81
C GLY A 151 -11.11 -22.76 14.55
N LYS A 152 -11.69 -22.91 13.35
CA LYS A 152 -12.46 -24.09 12.96
C LYS A 152 -11.60 -25.35 12.76
N ASN A 153 -10.39 -25.21 12.23
CA ASN A 153 -9.44 -26.33 12.11
C ASN A 153 -8.89 -26.83 13.46
N CYS A 154 -9.01 -26.04 14.53
CA CYS A 154 -8.65 -26.48 15.88
C CYS A 154 -9.81 -27.22 16.59
N GLU A 155 -11.06 -27.01 16.17
CA GLU A 155 -12.23 -27.75 16.68
C GLU A 155 -12.35 -29.14 16.02
N ASP A 156 -12.07 -29.27 14.72
CA ASP A 156 -12.13 -30.55 14.00
C ASP A 156 -10.96 -31.53 14.32
N GLY A 157 -9.98 -31.11 15.15
CA GLY A 157 -8.84 -31.93 15.56
C GLY A 157 -8.99 -32.61 16.92
N LYS A 158 -10.16 -32.49 17.56
CA LYS A 158 -10.41 -32.96 18.93
C LYS A 158 -11.57 -33.96 19.07
N ASP A 159 -11.89 -34.70 18.02
CA ASP A 159 -12.78 -35.88 18.11
C ASP A 159 -11.95 -37.17 17.99
N GLY A 160 -11.48 -37.66 19.14
CA GLY A 160 -10.70 -38.87 19.24
C GLY A 160 -10.37 -39.21 20.68
N GLY A 161 -11.38 -39.56 21.49
CA GLY A 161 -11.17 -40.06 22.84
C GLY A 161 -12.39 -39.96 23.73
N GLY A 162 -13.44 -40.73 23.41
CA GLY A 162 -14.43 -41.10 24.41
C GLY A 162 -13.76 -41.91 25.53
N GLY A 163 -14.05 -41.52 26.76
CA GLY A 163 -13.45 -42.10 27.96
C GLY A 163 -14.05 -41.45 29.19
N ASP A 164 -15.33 -41.75 29.42
CA ASP A 164 -16.02 -41.47 30.67
C ASP A 164 -15.23 -42.09 31.83
N LEU A 165 -14.76 -41.25 32.75
CA LEU A 165 -14.30 -41.66 34.07
C LEU A 165 -15.07 -40.84 35.10
N GLU A 166 -16.18 -41.43 35.53
CA GLU A 166 -16.89 -41.04 36.73
C GLU A 166 -15.95 -41.18 37.94
N ALA A 167 -15.65 -40.06 38.59
CA ALA A 167 -15.05 -40.05 39.92
C ALA A 167 -16.16 -40.01 40.97
N THR A 168 -16.45 -41.18 41.54
CA THR A 168 -17.22 -41.34 42.77
C THR A 168 -16.37 -40.91 43.98
N ASP A 169 -16.81 -39.86 44.68
CA ASP A 169 -16.66 -39.65 46.13
C ASP A 169 -17.59 -38.44 46.46
N GLY A 170 -18.49 -38.40 47.43
CA GLY A 170 -18.62 -39.16 48.67
C GLY A 170 -18.93 -38.20 49.83
N GLY A 171 -20.12 -37.58 49.84
CA GLY A 171 -20.80 -37.17 51.08
C GLY A 171 -20.91 -35.68 51.42
N GLY A 172 -22.14 -35.22 51.68
CA GLY A 172 -22.38 -34.18 52.71
C GLY A 172 -23.37 -33.03 52.45
N GLY A 173 -24.63 -33.33 52.13
CA GLY A 173 -25.83 -32.64 52.69
C GLY A 173 -26.14 -31.15 52.39
N GLY A 174 -27.31 -30.89 51.78
CA GLY A 174 -28.11 -29.68 52.09
C GLY A 174 -28.83 -28.96 50.95
N GLY A 175 -30.00 -29.49 50.52
CA GLY A 175 -31.23 -28.74 50.18
C GLY A 175 -31.27 -27.73 49.01
N GLY A 176 -32.10 -28.01 47.99
CA GLY A 176 -32.72 -26.98 47.14
C GLY A 176 -33.04 -27.40 45.69
N HIS A 177 -34.21 -28.01 45.46
CA HIS A 177 -34.91 -28.06 44.16
C HIS A 177 -35.33 -26.60 43.79
N VAL A 178 -35.37 -26.07 42.56
CA VAL A 178 -36.15 -26.45 41.37
C VAL A 178 -35.60 -25.68 40.13
N HIS A 179 -35.73 -26.31 38.97
CA HIS A 179 -35.38 -25.93 37.61
C HIS A 179 -36.27 -24.82 36.98
N VAL A 180 -35.71 -23.76 36.37
CA VAL A 180 -36.34 -22.97 35.27
C VAL A 180 -35.26 -22.31 34.39
N HIS A 181 -35.28 -22.63 33.08
CA HIS A 181 -34.53 -21.94 32.01
C HIS A 181 -35.11 -20.54 31.74
N THR A 182 -34.31 -19.58 31.23
CA THR A 182 -34.60 -18.73 30.02
C THR A 182 -33.71 -17.48 29.92
N HIS A 183 -32.87 -17.49 28.87
CA HIS A 183 -32.35 -16.41 27.98
C HIS A 183 -31.49 -15.21 28.46
N ALA A 184 -30.31 -15.14 27.81
CA ALA A 184 -29.70 -14.01 27.12
C ALA A 184 -29.43 -12.70 27.89
N THR A 185 -28.15 -12.40 28.13
CA THR A 185 -27.40 -11.27 27.54
C THR A 185 -26.00 -11.20 28.18
N HIS A 186 -25.05 -10.63 27.44
CA HIS A 186 -23.62 -10.47 27.76
C HIS A 186 -22.68 -11.63 27.43
N GLY A 187 -22.28 -11.66 26.16
CA GLY A 187 -21.06 -12.32 25.72
C GLY A 187 -19.81 -11.59 26.22
N HIS A 188 -19.12 -12.19 27.18
CA HIS A 188 -17.69 -12.02 27.39
C HIS A 188 -17.03 -13.40 27.35
N SER A 189 -16.81 -13.91 26.15
CA SER A 189 -15.96 -15.08 25.95
C SER A 189 -14.50 -14.67 26.08
N HIS A 190 -13.95 -14.77 27.29
CA HIS A 190 -12.51 -14.93 27.47
C HIS A 190 -12.13 -16.33 27.01
N GLY A 191 -11.98 -16.49 25.70
CA GLY A 191 -11.30 -17.65 25.15
C GLY A 191 -9.84 -17.58 25.60
N ALA A 192 -9.44 -18.44 26.53
CA ALA A 192 -8.04 -18.70 26.82
C ALA A 192 -7.40 -19.30 25.57
N ILE A 193 -6.86 -18.43 24.70
CA ILE A 193 -6.10 -18.82 23.52
C ILE A 193 -4.81 -19.47 24.04
N SER A 194 -4.51 -20.69 23.59
CA SER A 194 -3.14 -21.22 23.55
C SER A 194 -2.29 -20.24 22.72
N ALA A 195 -1.68 -19.26 23.40
CA ALA A 195 -1.30 -17.96 22.85
C ALA A 195 0.04 -17.91 22.09
N GLY A 196 0.70 -19.04 21.88
CA GLY A 196 2.07 -19.07 21.35
C GLY A 196 2.21 -19.29 19.84
N ALA A 197 1.33 -20.08 19.22
CA ALA A 197 1.53 -20.52 17.82
C ALA A 197 0.46 -19.99 16.84
N SER A 198 -0.76 -19.71 17.33
CA SER A 198 -1.86 -19.20 16.51
C SER A 198 -1.78 -17.70 16.24
N SER A 199 -1.15 -16.96 17.14
CA SER A 199 -0.90 -15.51 17.05
C SER A 199 0.13 -15.18 15.97
N ASP A 200 1.22 -15.95 15.89
CA ASP A 200 2.31 -15.72 14.92
C ASP A 200 1.88 -15.95 13.46
N GLU A 201 1.11 -17.01 13.17
CA GLU A 201 0.60 -17.26 11.81
C GLU A 201 -0.45 -16.23 11.37
N ALA A 202 -1.30 -15.76 12.29
CA ALA A 202 -2.25 -14.68 12.03
C ALA A 202 -1.53 -13.35 11.74
N GLN A 203 -0.48 -13.03 12.53
CA GLN A 203 0.39 -11.87 12.30
C GLN A 203 1.12 -11.98 10.95
N LEU A 204 1.67 -13.14 10.60
CA LEU A 204 2.29 -13.36 9.29
C LEU A 204 1.31 -13.16 8.15
N THR A 205 0.08 -13.66 8.28
CA THR A 205 -0.93 -13.49 7.25
C THR A 205 -1.35 -12.04 7.09
N ARG A 206 -1.48 -11.30 8.19
CA ARG A 206 -1.71 -9.85 8.16
C ARG A 206 -0.59 -9.13 7.40
N HIS A 207 0.70 -9.39 7.72
CA HIS A 207 1.82 -8.79 7.00
C HIS A 207 1.81 -9.11 5.49
N ARG A 208 1.36 -10.31 5.10
CA ARG A 208 1.21 -10.69 3.69
C ARG A 208 0.12 -9.88 2.99
N VAL A 209 -1.04 -9.72 3.62
CA VAL A 209 -2.16 -8.92 3.08
C VAL A 209 -1.74 -7.47 2.93
N ILE A 210 -1.18 -6.87 3.99
CA ILE A 210 -0.66 -5.49 3.98
C ILE A 210 0.34 -5.32 2.82
N SER A 211 1.32 -6.21 2.71
CA SER A 211 2.33 -6.13 1.65
C SER A 211 1.74 -6.23 0.24
N GLN A 212 0.66 -7.00 0.04
CA GLN A 212 -0.01 -7.14 -1.26
C GLN A 212 -0.88 -5.93 -1.58
N VAL A 213 -1.64 -5.43 -0.61
CA VAL A 213 -2.47 -4.22 -0.74
C VAL A 213 -1.59 -3.02 -1.05
N LEU A 214 -0.47 -2.88 -0.33
CA LEU A 214 0.52 -1.84 -0.57
C LEU A 214 1.10 -1.90 -1.99
N GLU A 215 1.46 -3.10 -2.45
CA GLU A 215 1.98 -3.29 -3.81
C GLU A 215 0.93 -2.89 -4.86
N VAL A 216 -0.34 -3.24 -4.68
CA VAL A 216 -1.42 -2.85 -5.60
C VAL A 216 -1.59 -1.33 -5.64
N GLY A 217 -1.65 -0.67 -4.48
CA GLY A 217 -1.78 0.79 -4.40
C GLY A 217 -0.65 1.53 -5.10
N ILE A 218 0.59 1.11 -4.82
CA ILE A 218 1.79 1.67 -5.45
C ILE A 218 1.77 1.44 -6.97
N VAL A 219 1.42 0.22 -7.43
CA VAL A 219 1.42 -0.11 -8.86
C VAL A 219 0.44 0.76 -9.65
N VAL A 220 -0.79 0.95 -9.15
CA VAL A 220 -1.82 1.76 -9.82
C VAL A 220 -1.27 3.16 -10.13
N HIS A 221 -0.69 3.81 -9.13
CA HIS A 221 -0.19 5.17 -9.27
C HIS A 221 1.13 5.27 -10.04
N SER A 222 2.01 4.28 -9.86
CA SER A 222 3.27 4.18 -10.60
C SER A 222 3.05 4.11 -12.12
N VAL A 223 1.99 3.45 -12.58
CA VAL A 223 1.65 3.42 -14.02
C VAL A 223 1.20 4.81 -14.50
N ILE A 224 0.28 5.46 -13.78
CA ILE A 224 -0.27 6.76 -14.18
C ILE A 224 0.83 7.81 -14.25
N ILE A 225 1.61 7.97 -13.17
CA ILE A 225 2.77 8.89 -13.17
C ILE A 225 3.73 8.55 -14.30
N GLY A 226 4.02 7.26 -14.51
CA GLY A 226 4.94 6.83 -15.55
C GLY A 226 4.46 7.28 -16.93
N ILE A 227 3.18 7.05 -17.25
CA ILE A 227 2.59 7.45 -18.53
C ILE A 227 2.61 8.97 -18.69
N SER A 228 2.19 9.74 -17.67
CA SER A 228 2.20 11.21 -17.72
C SER A 228 3.62 11.77 -17.93
N LEU A 229 4.62 11.30 -17.19
CA LEU A 229 6.03 11.70 -17.38
C LEU A 229 6.56 11.29 -18.77
N GLY A 230 6.20 10.10 -19.23
CA GLY A 230 6.58 9.57 -20.53
C GLY A 230 5.98 10.35 -21.69
N ALA A 231 4.74 10.83 -21.54
CA ALA A 231 4.05 11.63 -22.55
C ALA A 231 4.54 13.08 -22.59
N SER A 232 4.87 13.67 -21.43
CA SER A 232 5.27 15.08 -21.31
C SER A 232 6.38 15.49 -22.29
N GLU A 233 6.21 16.59 -23.01
CA GLU A 233 7.21 17.11 -23.95
C GLU A 233 8.03 18.29 -23.39
N SER A 234 7.74 18.75 -22.16
CA SER A 234 8.36 19.92 -21.54
C SER A 234 9.58 19.53 -20.68
N PRO A 235 10.82 19.90 -21.07
CA PRO A 235 11.99 19.64 -20.25
C PRO A 235 11.96 20.33 -18.88
N LYS A 236 11.29 21.49 -18.79
CA LYS A 236 11.13 22.26 -17.55
C LYS A 236 10.27 21.52 -16.53
N THR A 237 9.30 20.74 -16.99
CA THR A 237 8.44 19.88 -16.16
C THR A 237 9.16 18.58 -15.82
N ILE A 238 9.78 17.92 -16.81
CA ILE A 238 10.41 16.60 -16.60
C ILE A 238 11.59 16.68 -15.63
N ARG A 239 12.46 17.69 -15.76
CA ARG A 239 13.71 17.78 -14.99
C ARG A 239 13.50 17.75 -13.46
N PRO A 240 12.66 18.61 -12.86
CA PRO A 240 12.36 18.54 -11.43
C PRO A 240 11.69 17.22 -11.04
N LEU A 241 10.71 16.77 -11.84
CA LEU A 241 10.00 15.52 -11.61
C LEU A 241 10.96 14.32 -11.53
N VAL A 242 11.98 14.22 -12.40
CA VAL A 242 12.95 13.11 -12.31
C VAL A 242 13.57 12.97 -10.92
N ALA A 243 13.98 14.09 -10.30
CA ALA A 243 14.60 14.05 -8.98
C ALA A 243 13.58 13.69 -7.89
N ALA A 244 12.39 14.28 -7.94
CA ALA A 244 11.31 13.99 -6.99
C ALA A 244 10.85 12.52 -7.08
N LEU A 245 10.59 12.03 -8.29
CA LEU A 245 10.17 10.66 -8.58
C LEU A 245 11.24 9.64 -8.17
N THR A 246 12.51 9.90 -8.48
CA THR A 246 13.62 9.01 -8.08
C THR A 246 13.72 8.90 -6.56
N PHE A 247 13.56 10.02 -5.85
CA PHE A 247 13.64 10.04 -4.39
C PHE A 247 12.46 9.31 -3.76
N HIS A 248 11.22 9.63 -4.13
CA HIS A 248 10.07 8.95 -3.51
C HIS A 248 10.04 7.47 -3.89
N GLN A 249 10.35 7.10 -5.14
CA GLN A 249 10.35 5.68 -5.56
C GLN A 249 11.34 4.86 -4.72
N PHE A 250 12.50 5.41 -4.36
CA PHE A 250 13.44 4.74 -3.47
C PHE A 250 12.81 4.44 -2.10
N PHE A 251 12.17 5.43 -1.48
CA PHE A 251 11.61 5.31 -0.13
C PHE A 251 10.29 4.52 -0.09
N GLU A 252 9.44 4.64 -1.11
CA GLU A 252 8.29 3.76 -1.32
C GLU A 252 8.75 2.30 -1.45
N GLY A 253 9.83 2.07 -2.20
CA GLY A 253 10.47 0.77 -2.32
C GLY A 253 10.96 0.26 -0.97
N MET A 254 11.61 1.10 -0.17
CA MET A 254 12.02 0.71 1.18
C MET A 254 10.84 0.39 2.10
N GLY A 255 9.73 1.12 2.00
CA GLY A 255 8.49 0.82 2.72
C GLY A 255 7.94 -0.56 2.35
N LEU A 256 7.76 -0.81 1.05
CA LEU A 256 7.30 -2.11 0.54
C LEU A 256 8.27 -3.23 0.89
N GLY A 257 9.58 -3.04 0.69
CA GLY A 257 10.61 -4.00 1.03
C GLY A 257 10.61 -4.35 2.52
N GLY A 258 10.34 -3.39 3.41
CA GLY A 258 10.15 -3.61 4.84
C GLY A 258 8.94 -4.50 5.14
N CYS A 259 7.81 -4.28 4.48
CA CYS A 259 6.62 -5.13 4.59
C CYS A 259 6.88 -6.55 4.06
N ILE A 260 7.54 -6.68 2.91
CA ILE A 260 7.95 -7.96 2.33
C ILE A 260 8.88 -8.73 3.27
N ALA A 261 9.82 -8.02 3.92
CA ALA A 261 10.74 -8.60 4.89
C ALA A 261 9.99 -9.22 6.08
N GLN A 262 8.96 -8.54 6.59
CA GLN A 262 8.13 -9.02 7.70
C GLN A 262 7.17 -10.16 7.30
N ALA A 263 6.72 -10.20 6.04
CA ALA A 263 5.75 -11.18 5.53
C ALA A 263 6.29 -12.61 5.31
N LYS A 264 7.62 -12.81 5.43
CA LYS A 264 8.34 -14.10 5.26
C LYS A 264 7.88 -14.89 4.02
N PHE A 265 7.72 -14.20 2.89
CA PHE A 265 7.37 -14.83 1.62
C PHE A 265 8.45 -15.78 1.11
N LYS A 266 8.06 -16.75 0.27
CA LYS A 266 9.03 -17.56 -0.49
C LYS A 266 9.83 -16.66 -1.43
N ALA A 267 11.12 -16.97 -1.64
CA ALA A 267 12.02 -16.16 -2.47
C ALA A 267 11.48 -15.86 -3.87
N ARG A 268 10.72 -16.79 -4.48
CA ARG A 268 10.06 -16.56 -5.78
C ARG A 268 9.02 -15.44 -5.74
N VAL A 269 8.22 -15.39 -4.68
CA VAL A 269 7.19 -14.34 -4.50
C VAL A 269 7.87 -13.01 -4.24
N VAL A 270 8.86 -12.98 -3.35
CA VAL A 270 9.69 -11.78 -3.09
C VAL A 270 10.29 -11.23 -4.39
N ALA A 271 10.90 -12.09 -5.20
CA ALA A 271 11.50 -11.69 -6.47
C ALA A 271 10.45 -11.11 -7.44
N TRP A 272 9.29 -11.75 -7.58
CA TRP A 272 8.22 -11.23 -8.42
C TRP A 272 7.72 -9.87 -7.94
N MET A 273 7.48 -9.70 -6.64
CA MET A 273 7.03 -8.42 -6.08
C MET A 273 8.05 -7.30 -6.29
N SER A 274 9.34 -7.59 -6.06
CA SER A 274 10.42 -6.62 -6.33
C SER A 274 10.53 -6.24 -7.81
N VAL A 275 10.35 -7.21 -8.72
CA VAL A 275 10.36 -6.96 -10.17
C VAL A 275 9.16 -6.11 -10.59
N PHE A 276 7.95 -6.44 -10.12
CA PHE A 276 6.76 -5.66 -10.43
C PHE A 276 6.88 -4.23 -9.94
N PHE A 277 7.25 -4.02 -8.67
CA PHE A 277 7.48 -2.69 -8.12
C PHE A 277 8.48 -1.87 -8.97
N SER A 278 9.59 -2.49 -9.35
CA SER A 278 10.70 -1.77 -10.02
C SER A 278 10.43 -1.48 -11.50
N LEU A 279 9.68 -2.34 -12.20
CA LEU A 279 9.42 -2.22 -13.64
C LEU A 279 8.16 -1.42 -13.98
N THR A 280 7.23 -1.25 -13.03
CA THR A 280 5.94 -0.61 -13.31
C THR A 280 6.10 0.83 -13.80
N THR A 281 6.82 1.68 -13.06
CA THR A 281 7.03 3.09 -13.46
C THR A 281 7.83 3.20 -14.76
N PRO A 282 8.97 2.48 -14.95
CA PRO A 282 9.69 2.51 -16.22
C PRO A 282 8.86 2.04 -17.42
N LEU A 283 8.02 1.02 -17.24
CA LEU A 283 7.11 0.58 -18.29
C LEU A 283 6.05 1.65 -18.61
N GLY A 284 5.51 2.32 -17.59
CA GLY A 284 4.63 3.47 -17.76
C GLY A 284 5.29 4.58 -18.58
N ILE A 285 6.55 4.94 -18.26
CA ILE A 285 7.31 5.96 -19.01
C ILE A 285 7.52 5.54 -20.46
N ALA A 286 7.85 4.27 -20.71
CA ALA A 286 8.02 3.76 -22.06
C ALA A 286 6.72 3.80 -22.87
N ILE A 287 5.59 3.43 -22.23
CA ILE A 287 4.25 3.51 -22.85
C ILE A 287 3.88 4.97 -23.13
N GLY A 288 4.00 5.86 -22.14
CA GLY A 288 3.75 7.30 -22.28
C GLY A 288 4.55 7.91 -23.41
N PHE A 289 5.84 7.54 -23.51
CA PHE A 289 6.69 7.96 -24.62
C PHE A 289 6.21 7.43 -25.98
N ALA A 290 5.77 6.17 -26.06
CA ALA A 290 5.27 5.59 -27.29
C ALA A 290 3.97 6.25 -27.78
N ILE A 291 3.10 6.68 -26.85
CA ILE A 291 1.81 7.32 -27.17
C ILE A 291 1.87 8.85 -27.19
N SER A 292 3.02 9.48 -26.94
CA SER A 292 3.11 10.93 -26.72
C SER A 292 2.61 11.77 -27.91
N ASN A 293 2.63 11.23 -29.12
CA ASN A 293 2.13 11.92 -30.32
C ASN A 293 0.59 11.92 -30.44
N VAL A 294 -0.10 11.00 -29.75
CA VAL A 294 -1.56 10.84 -29.81
C VAL A 294 -2.26 11.11 -28.47
N TYR A 295 -1.51 11.07 -27.37
CA TYR A 295 -1.99 11.35 -26.03
C TYR A 295 -2.15 12.86 -25.82
N LYS A 296 -3.37 13.28 -25.45
CA LYS A 296 -3.66 14.67 -25.07
C LYS A 296 -3.92 14.72 -23.57
N GLU A 297 -2.95 15.22 -22.80
CA GLU A 297 -3.01 15.38 -21.33
C GLU A 297 -4.27 16.14 -20.89
N ASN A 298 -4.68 17.18 -21.63
CA ASN A 298 -5.83 18.01 -21.29
C ASN A 298 -7.19 17.47 -21.77
N SER A 299 -7.24 16.25 -22.34
CA SER A 299 -8.50 15.69 -22.79
C SER A 299 -9.39 15.29 -21.59
N PRO A 300 -10.73 15.47 -21.67
CA PRO A 300 -11.62 15.17 -20.55
C PRO A 300 -11.46 13.75 -20.00
N THR A 301 -11.30 12.74 -20.85
CA THR A 301 -11.12 11.36 -20.40
C THR A 301 -9.76 11.11 -19.74
N ALA A 302 -8.68 11.75 -20.21
CA ALA A 302 -7.37 11.64 -19.57
C ALA A 302 -7.42 12.21 -18.16
N LEU A 303 -7.96 13.43 -18.01
CA LEU A 303 -8.14 14.11 -16.73
C LEU A 303 -9.02 13.32 -15.76
N ILE A 304 -10.13 12.73 -16.23
CA ILE A 304 -11.00 11.90 -15.40
C ILE A 304 -10.26 10.64 -14.93
N MET A 305 -9.57 9.94 -15.83
CA MET A 305 -8.85 8.72 -15.47
C MET A 305 -7.71 9.01 -14.50
N GLU A 306 -6.85 9.98 -14.82
CA GLU A 306 -5.74 10.42 -13.98
C GLU A 306 -6.24 10.84 -12.59
N GLY A 307 -7.27 11.68 -12.55
CA GLY A 307 -7.89 12.14 -11.32
C GLY A 307 -8.48 11.04 -10.46
N VAL A 308 -9.24 10.10 -11.05
CA VAL A 308 -9.83 8.96 -10.33
C VAL A 308 -8.76 8.02 -9.78
N PHE A 309 -7.76 7.66 -10.60
CA PHE A 309 -6.71 6.73 -10.18
C PHE A 309 -5.75 7.35 -9.16
N ASN A 310 -5.38 8.63 -9.31
CA ASN A 310 -4.57 9.34 -8.32
C ASN A 310 -5.33 9.53 -7.00
N ALA A 311 -6.63 9.88 -7.04
CA ALA A 311 -7.45 9.96 -5.83
C ALA A 311 -7.51 8.60 -5.10
N ALA A 312 -7.81 7.52 -5.84
CA ALA A 312 -7.89 6.19 -5.26
C ALA A 312 -6.54 5.75 -4.67
N SER A 313 -5.44 5.95 -5.39
CA SER A 313 -4.10 5.63 -4.90
C SER A 313 -3.72 6.46 -3.67
N SER A 314 -3.98 7.77 -3.68
CA SER A 314 -3.72 8.64 -2.53
C SER A 314 -4.43 8.12 -1.28
N GLY A 315 -5.71 7.76 -1.39
CA GLY A 315 -6.47 7.13 -0.30
C GLY A 315 -5.83 5.84 0.24
N ILE A 316 -5.36 4.97 -0.66
CA ILE A 316 -4.65 3.74 -0.30
C ILE A 316 -3.32 4.08 0.41
N LEU A 317 -2.48 4.95 -0.15
CA LEU A 317 -1.18 5.33 0.41
C LEU A 317 -1.30 5.99 1.79
N ILE A 318 -2.29 6.88 1.97
CA ILE A 318 -2.57 7.53 3.25
C ILE A 318 -2.94 6.47 4.31
N TYR A 319 -3.85 5.56 3.97
CA TYR A 319 -4.25 4.49 4.88
C TYR A 319 -3.07 3.56 5.20
N MET A 320 -2.30 3.14 4.19
CA MET A 320 -1.11 2.30 4.37
C MET A 320 -0.08 2.95 5.31
N ALA A 321 0.22 4.23 5.10
CA ALA A 321 1.18 4.93 5.93
C ALA A 321 0.68 5.07 7.38
N LEU A 322 -0.55 5.54 7.59
CA LEU A 322 -1.07 5.80 8.94
C LEU A 322 -1.38 4.52 9.72
N VAL A 323 -2.04 3.54 9.09
CA VAL A 323 -2.56 2.35 9.78
C VAL A 323 -1.57 1.19 9.73
N ASP A 324 -1.04 0.88 8.56
CA ASP A 324 -0.26 -0.35 8.38
C ASP A 324 1.22 -0.22 8.71
N MET A 325 1.79 0.97 8.54
CA MET A 325 3.15 1.25 8.94
C MET A 325 3.19 1.90 10.32
N LEU A 326 2.59 3.09 10.46
CA LEU A 326 2.74 3.89 11.66
C LEU A 326 2.01 3.31 12.85
N ALA A 327 0.70 3.04 12.78
CA ALA A 327 -0.01 2.50 13.93
C ALA A 327 0.55 1.13 14.35
N ALA A 328 0.89 0.26 13.40
CA ALA A 328 1.49 -1.04 13.70
C ALA A 328 2.87 -0.94 14.39
N ASP A 329 3.76 -0.08 13.89
CA ASP A 329 5.12 0.05 14.44
C ASP A 329 5.14 0.85 15.74
N PHE A 330 4.31 1.90 15.87
CA PHE A 330 4.22 2.69 17.08
C PHE A 330 3.61 1.91 18.24
N MET A 331 2.65 1.02 17.97
CA MET A 331 2.05 0.15 18.99
C MET A 331 2.90 -1.10 19.27
N ASN A 332 4.08 -1.24 18.66
CA ASN A 332 4.98 -2.33 18.96
C ASN A 332 5.49 -2.25 20.42
N PRO A 333 5.41 -3.34 21.21
CA PRO A 333 5.84 -3.34 22.62
C PRO A 333 7.27 -2.85 22.83
N LYS A 334 8.18 -3.09 21.88
CA LYS A 334 9.57 -2.62 21.96
C LYS A 334 9.68 -1.11 21.86
N VAL A 335 8.88 -0.48 20.99
CA VAL A 335 8.85 0.98 20.82
C VAL A 335 8.20 1.62 22.05
N GLN A 336 7.09 1.06 22.52
CA GLN A 336 6.38 1.52 23.72
C GLN A 336 7.22 1.39 25.00
N ALA A 337 8.04 0.34 25.11
CA ALA A 337 8.92 0.15 26.27
C ALA A 337 10.12 1.11 26.31
N SER A 338 10.39 1.88 25.24
CA SER A 338 11.58 2.75 25.16
C SER A 338 11.22 4.15 24.66
N GLY A 339 11.12 5.12 25.58
CA GLY A 339 10.82 6.51 25.24
C GLY A 339 11.84 7.15 24.28
N ARG A 340 13.13 6.78 24.36
CA ARG A 340 14.16 7.25 23.42
C ARG A 340 13.89 6.75 21.99
N LEU A 341 13.48 5.50 21.84
CA LEU A 341 13.13 4.93 20.54
C LEU A 341 11.85 5.58 20.01
N GLN A 342 10.83 5.74 20.86
CA GLN A 342 9.57 6.37 20.48
C GLN A 342 9.76 7.81 19.95
N ILE A 343 10.57 8.63 20.64
CA ILE A 343 10.93 9.97 20.16
C ILE A 343 11.72 9.89 18.85
N GLY A 344 12.68 8.97 18.76
CA GLY A 344 13.47 8.79 17.54
C GLY A 344 12.61 8.44 16.32
N VAL A 345 11.64 7.54 16.48
CA VAL A 345 10.70 7.13 15.42
C VAL A 345 9.80 8.31 15.01
N GLN A 346 9.33 9.13 15.96
CA GLN A 346 8.56 10.36 15.64
C GLN A 346 9.38 11.38 14.86
N ILE A 347 10.61 11.64 15.29
CA ILE A 347 11.52 12.57 14.57
C ILE A 347 11.78 12.03 13.17
N SER A 348 12.04 10.73 13.03
CA SER A 348 12.29 10.10 11.72
C SER A 348 11.09 10.24 10.78
N LEU A 349 9.88 10.02 11.30
CA LEU A 349 8.62 10.24 10.58
C LEU A 349 8.51 11.69 10.09
N LEU A 350 8.67 12.67 10.98
CA LEU A 350 8.57 14.09 10.63
C LEU A 350 9.62 14.51 9.60
N LEU A 351 10.85 13.99 9.72
CA LEU A 351 11.90 14.22 8.73
C LEU A 351 11.50 13.64 7.37
N GLY A 352 11.07 12.38 7.31
CA GLY A 352 10.62 11.75 6.07
C GLY A 352 9.52 12.55 5.37
N SER A 353 8.48 12.93 6.14
CA SER A 353 7.39 13.77 5.62
C SER A 353 7.89 15.13 5.12
N GLY A 354 8.72 15.80 5.90
CA GLY A 354 9.28 17.12 5.58
C GLY A 354 10.17 17.11 4.34
N PHE A 355 11.05 16.10 4.19
CA PHE A 355 11.89 15.94 3.01
C PHE A 355 11.04 15.79 1.74
N MET A 356 10.02 14.94 1.77
CA MET A 356 9.13 14.75 0.62
C MET A 356 8.31 16.01 0.31
N SER A 357 7.83 16.73 1.33
CA SER A 357 7.10 17.99 1.10
C SER A 357 7.99 19.09 0.51
N LEU A 358 9.26 19.17 0.91
CA LEU A 358 10.22 20.11 0.32
C LEU A 358 10.51 19.78 -1.14
N LEU A 359 10.62 18.50 -1.48
CA LEU A 359 10.77 18.05 -2.85
C LEU A 359 9.53 18.36 -3.68
N ALA A 360 8.33 18.11 -3.15
CA ALA A 360 7.08 18.44 -3.84
C ALA A 360 6.93 19.94 -4.12
N LYS A 361 7.39 20.81 -3.21
CA LYS A 361 7.41 22.26 -3.44
C LYS A 361 8.45 22.69 -4.49
N TRP A 362 9.55 21.96 -4.58
CA TRP A 362 10.63 22.28 -5.52
C TRP A 362 10.36 21.75 -6.92
N ALA A 363 9.56 20.68 -7.03
CA ALA A 363 9.24 20.01 -8.28
C ALA A 363 8.25 20.81 -9.14
#